data_AF-A0A2D8C488-F1
#
_entry.id   AF-A0A2D8C488-F1
#
_cell.length_a   1.000
_cell.length_b   1.000
_cell.length_c   1.000
_cell.angle_alpha   90.00
_cell.angle_beta   90.00
_cell.angle_gamma   90.00
#
_symmetry.space_group_name_H-M   'P 1'
#
loop_
_entity.id
_entity.type
_entity.pdbx_description
1 polymer ?
#
loop_
_entity_poly.entity_id
_entity_poly.type
_entity_poly.pdbx_seq_one_letter_code
_entity_poly.pdbx_strand_id
1 'polypeptide(L)'
;MENTFRTFRKKYRCQSKEQAFKVLDDIFGTIADLPYWIAKVTAIQNSVFDSRFIPHKLLPDAVHYNGQVFLKLINASMFLMDFPPISKEELNWKHLIDDLIESRYLNQEKPDAFYHLLAYYPRHLSQGQILNPSRFIRKFFKRKSLESWIRRWNHFRETAFYKFSITEGNEGSYFKDFQYFLKLTEASYLIYVRHSPTQNPNSYASI
;
A
#
# COMPACT_ATOMS: atom_id res chain seq x y z
N MET A 1 -8.00 -30.29 -19.70
CA MET A 1 -8.28 -28.84 -19.75
C MET A 1 -7.03 -28.11 -19.30
N GLU A 2 -6.31 -27.56 -20.27
CA GLU A 2 -4.98 -26.98 -20.14
C GLU A 2 -4.97 -25.62 -19.43
N ASN A 3 -3.80 -25.32 -18.84
CA ASN A 3 -3.19 -23.98 -18.76
C ASN A 3 -4.06 -22.81 -18.27
N THR A 4 -3.99 -22.49 -16.97
CA THR A 4 -4.16 -21.08 -16.53
C THR A 4 -3.53 -20.72 -15.18
N PHE A 5 -3.25 -21.66 -14.27
CA PHE A 5 -2.74 -21.28 -12.94
C PHE A 5 -1.21 -21.32 -12.78
N ARG A 6 -0.50 -22.24 -13.43
CA ARG A 6 0.97 -22.34 -13.34
C ARG A 6 1.69 -21.24 -14.15
N THR A 7 1.06 -20.75 -15.21
CA THR A 7 1.59 -19.67 -16.08
C THR A 7 1.42 -18.27 -15.47
N PHE A 8 0.50 -18.08 -14.52
CA PHE A 8 0.31 -16.81 -13.81
C PHE A 8 1.36 -16.57 -12.71
N ARG A 9 1.88 -17.63 -12.11
CA ARG A 9 2.83 -17.55 -10.96
C ARG A 9 4.22 -17.07 -11.37
N LYS A 10 4.58 -17.15 -12.66
CA LYS A 10 5.89 -16.75 -13.23
C LYS A 10 5.89 -15.40 -13.98
N LYS A 11 4.73 -14.85 -14.34
CA LYS A 11 4.66 -13.84 -15.43
C LYS A 11 4.78 -12.36 -14.98
N TYR A 12 4.42 -11.99 -13.74
CA TYR A 12 4.35 -10.55 -13.37
C TYR A 12 4.72 -10.22 -11.91
N ARG A 13 5.50 -11.08 -11.24
CA ARG A 13 6.00 -10.75 -9.89
C ARG A 13 7.20 -9.82 -10.02
N CYS A 14 7.28 -8.82 -9.15
CA CYS A 14 8.50 -8.09 -8.92
C CYS A 14 9.64 -9.08 -8.65
N GLN A 15 10.79 -8.93 -9.32
CA GLN A 15 11.95 -9.82 -9.20
C GLN A 15 13.19 -9.11 -8.65
N SER A 16 13.17 -7.78 -8.60
CA SER A 16 14.30 -6.96 -8.14
C SER A 16 13.81 -5.74 -7.37
N LYS A 17 14.72 -5.05 -6.68
CA LYS A 17 14.40 -3.82 -5.94
C LYS A 17 14.00 -2.69 -6.88
N GLU A 18 14.61 -2.61 -8.06
CA GLU A 18 14.33 -1.61 -9.09
C GLU A 18 12.91 -1.80 -9.64
N GLN A 19 12.51 -3.04 -9.90
CA GLN A 19 11.14 -3.34 -10.29
C GLN A 19 10.14 -2.99 -9.18
N ALA A 20 10.53 -3.14 -7.91
CA ALA A 20 9.68 -2.79 -6.78
C ALA A 20 9.44 -1.28 -6.77
N PHE A 21 10.49 -0.47 -6.90
CA PHE A 21 10.35 0.98 -7.00
C PHE A 21 9.54 1.43 -8.20
N LYS A 22 9.70 0.80 -9.37
CA LYS A 22 8.85 1.10 -10.53
C LYS A 22 7.37 0.84 -10.22
N VAL A 23 7.05 -0.26 -9.54
CA VAL A 23 5.67 -0.54 -9.11
C VAL A 23 5.19 0.50 -8.09
N LEU A 24 6.03 0.92 -7.14
CA LEU A 24 5.67 1.96 -6.18
C LEU A 24 5.47 3.31 -6.88
N ASP A 25 6.26 3.62 -7.90
CA ASP A 25 6.12 4.82 -8.73
C ASP A 25 4.85 4.80 -9.59
N ASP A 26 4.49 3.65 -10.16
CA ASP A 26 3.20 3.48 -10.84
C ASP A 26 2.04 3.73 -9.86
N ILE A 27 2.14 3.21 -8.63
CA ILE A 27 1.07 3.22 -7.63
C ILE A 27 0.92 4.57 -6.92
N PHE A 28 2.03 5.20 -6.51
CA PHE A 28 2.10 6.42 -5.70
C PHE A 28 2.57 7.64 -6.50
N GLY A 29 3.32 7.42 -7.59
CA GLY A 29 3.92 8.45 -8.44
C GLY A 29 3.06 8.90 -9.62
N THR A 30 2.17 8.05 -10.14
CA THR A 30 1.43 8.36 -11.38
C THR A 30 -0.08 8.09 -11.31
N ILE A 31 -0.53 6.99 -10.71
CA ILE A 31 -1.95 6.59 -10.73
C ILE A 31 -2.74 7.22 -9.58
N ALA A 32 -2.14 7.31 -8.40
CA ALA A 32 -2.80 7.73 -7.16
C ALA A 32 -1.76 8.08 -6.09
N ASP A 33 -2.20 8.62 -4.94
CA ASP A 33 -1.34 8.98 -3.81
C ASP A 33 -1.66 8.15 -2.55
N LEU A 34 -0.88 8.33 -1.47
CA LEU A 34 -1.11 7.58 -0.22
C LEU A 34 -2.54 7.76 0.34
N PRO A 35 -3.08 8.99 0.49
CA PRO A 35 -4.46 9.21 0.94
C PRO A 35 -5.49 8.44 0.11
N TYR A 36 -5.36 8.44 -1.22
CA TYR A 36 -6.22 7.66 -2.11
C TYR A 36 -6.18 6.18 -1.76
N TRP A 37 -4.99 5.59 -1.62
CA TRP A 37 -4.84 4.16 -1.33
C TRP A 37 -5.39 3.76 0.03
N ILE A 38 -5.15 4.57 1.06
CA ILE A 38 -5.74 4.39 2.39
C ILE A 38 -7.27 4.40 2.28
N ALA A 39 -7.85 5.38 1.59
CA ALA A 39 -9.29 5.47 1.39
C ALA A 39 -9.86 4.25 0.65
N LYS A 40 -9.15 3.71 -0.36
CA LYS A 40 -9.61 2.50 -1.07
C LYS A 40 -9.56 1.24 -0.20
N VAL A 41 -8.50 1.04 0.58
CA VAL A 41 -8.42 -0.10 1.51
C VAL A 41 -9.52 0.00 2.57
N THR A 42 -9.74 1.18 3.14
CA THR A 42 -10.83 1.43 4.10
C THR A 42 -12.21 1.24 3.49
N ALA A 43 -12.44 1.64 2.24
CA ALA A 43 -13.71 1.41 1.56
C ALA A 43 -14.01 -0.09 1.40
N ILE A 44 -13.01 -0.89 1.00
CA ILE A 44 -13.14 -2.35 0.92
C ILE A 44 -13.42 -2.94 2.31
N GLN A 45 -12.69 -2.49 3.33
CA GLN A 45 -12.93 -2.90 4.72
C GLN A 45 -14.37 -2.64 5.13
N ASN A 46 -14.87 -1.42 4.94
CA ASN A 46 -16.24 -1.06 5.31
C ASN A 46 -17.27 -1.92 4.58
N SER A 47 -17.00 -2.28 3.33
CA SER A 47 -17.90 -3.11 2.51
C SER A 47 -17.93 -4.57 2.95
N VAL A 48 -16.82 -5.06 3.49
CA VAL A 48 -16.73 -6.43 4.02
C VAL A 48 -17.48 -6.56 5.35
N PHE A 49 -17.57 -5.48 6.14
CA PHE A 49 -18.19 -5.49 7.47
C PHE A 49 -19.59 -4.88 7.53
N ASP A 50 -19.95 -3.95 6.63
CA ASP A 50 -21.30 -3.37 6.57
C ASP A 50 -22.23 -4.29 5.77
N SER A 51 -23.35 -4.69 6.36
CA SER A 51 -24.41 -5.44 5.68
C SER A 51 -25.20 -4.58 4.69
N ARG A 52 -25.06 -3.25 4.76
CA ARG A 52 -25.69 -2.31 3.83
C ARG A 52 -24.84 -2.19 2.58
N PHE A 53 -25.19 -2.98 1.58
CA PHE A 53 -24.62 -2.86 0.24
C PHE A 53 -25.00 -1.51 -0.39
N ILE A 54 -24.01 -0.65 -0.65
CA ILE A 54 -24.18 0.64 -1.32
C ILE A 54 -23.50 0.59 -2.71
N PRO A 55 -24.18 0.08 -3.75
CA PRO A 55 -23.56 -0.26 -5.03
C PRO A 55 -22.84 0.91 -5.71
N HIS A 56 -23.36 2.13 -5.59
CA HIS A 56 -22.77 3.32 -6.21
C HIS A 56 -21.44 3.77 -5.57
N LYS A 57 -21.18 3.38 -4.31
CA LYS A 57 -19.88 3.63 -3.65
C LYS A 57 -18.84 2.55 -3.95
N LEU A 58 -19.30 1.41 -4.49
CA LEU A 58 -18.53 0.19 -4.70
C LEU A 58 -18.66 -0.31 -6.13
N LEU A 59 -18.75 0.61 -7.10
CA LEU A 59 -18.80 0.29 -8.53
C LEU A 59 -17.86 -0.91 -8.78
N PRO A 60 -18.39 -2.06 -9.26
CA PRO A 60 -17.65 -3.31 -9.33
C PRO A 60 -16.25 -3.17 -9.92
N ASP A 61 -16.17 -2.34 -10.96
CA ASP A 61 -14.92 -2.03 -11.65
C ASP A 61 -13.93 -1.28 -10.76
N ALA A 62 -14.36 -0.37 -9.90
CA ALA A 62 -13.47 0.39 -9.02
C ALA A 62 -12.84 -0.49 -7.93
N VAL A 63 -13.62 -1.34 -7.26
CA VAL A 63 -13.08 -2.25 -6.24
C VAL A 63 -12.27 -3.38 -6.88
N HIS A 64 -12.74 -3.91 -8.02
CA HIS A 64 -12.00 -4.94 -8.75
C HIS A 64 -10.66 -4.39 -9.27
N TYR A 65 -10.67 -3.23 -9.93
CA TYR A 65 -9.47 -2.58 -10.46
C TYR A 65 -8.49 -2.20 -9.35
N ASN A 66 -8.93 -1.41 -8.35
CA ASN A 66 -8.04 -0.96 -7.27
C ASN A 66 -7.54 -2.14 -6.44
N GLY A 67 -8.38 -3.16 -6.22
CA GLY A 67 -7.97 -4.38 -5.55
C GLY A 67 -6.91 -5.16 -6.34
N GLN A 68 -7.00 -5.19 -7.67
CA GLN A 68 -5.98 -5.82 -8.53
C GLN A 68 -4.67 -5.03 -8.52
N VAL A 69 -4.73 -3.70 -8.53
CA VAL A 69 -3.55 -2.85 -8.43
C VAL A 69 -2.88 -3.00 -7.05
N PHE A 70 -3.66 -3.13 -5.97
CA PHE A 70 -3.14 -3.37 -4.62
C PHE A 70 -2.39 -4.72 -4.49
N LEU A 71 -2.75 -5.74 -5.29
CA LEU A 71 -1.96 -6.98 -5.34
C LEU A 71 -0.53 -6.73 -5.82
N LYS A 72 -0.31 -5.76 -6.72
CA LYS A 72 1.04 -5.38 -7.15
C LYS A 72 1.85 -4.83 -5.97
N LEU A 73 1.23 -4.00 -5.12
CA LEU A 73 1.85 -3.49 -3.90
C LEU A 73 2.26 -4.63 -2.95
N ILE A 74 1.35 -5.60 -2.70
CA ILE A 74 1.66 -6.75 -1.85
C ILE A 74 2.88 -7.51 -2.39
N ASN A 75 2.96 -7.75 -3.70
CA ASN A 75 4.11 -8.42 -4.31
C ASN A 75 5.40 -7.58 -4.22
N ALA A 76 5.33 -6.29 -4.54
CA ALA A 76 6.48 -5.38 -4.50
C ALA A 76 7.07 -5.26 -3.09
N SER A 77 6.21 -5.27 -2.07
CA SER A 77 6.61 -5.10 -0.68
C SER A 77 7.59 -6.16 -0.17
N MET A 78 7.67 -7.34 -0.81
CA MET A 78 8.70 -8.32 -0.47
C MET A 78 10.12 -7.79 -0.64
N PHE A 79 10.35 -6.93 -1.63
CA PHE A 79 11.68 -6.37 -1.91
C PHE A 79 12.00 -5.16 -1.04
N LEU A 80 11.05 -4.74 -0.20
CA LEU A 80 11.19 -3.60 0.71
C LEU A 80 11.64 -4.01 2.11
N MET A 81 11.98 -5.29 2.33
CA MET A 81 12.34 -5.81 3.65
C MET A 81 13.75 -5.42 4.12
N ASP A 82 14.61 -4.98 3.19
CA ASP A 82 16.05 -4.77 3.42
C ASP A 82 16.46 -3.30 3.40
N PHE A 83 15.52 -2.35 3.52
CA PHE A 83 15.84 -0.94 3.65
C PHE A 83 16.25 -0.59 5.09
N PRO A 84 17.26 0.28 5.27
CA PRO A 84 17.78 0.61 6.59
C PRO A 84 16.75 1.38 7.43
N PRO A 85 16.79 1.24 8.77
CA PRO A 85 16.06 2.15 9.64
C PRO A 85 16.63 3.56 9.55
N ILE A 86 15.80 4.55 9.88
CA ILE A 86 16.22 5.94 10.06
C ILE A 86 16.27 6.24 11.56
N SER A 87 17.25 7.02 11.99
CA SER A 87 17.32 7.50 13.38
C SER A 87 16.24 8.56 13.67
N LYS A 88 16.00 8.92 14.93
CA LYS A 88 15.01 9.97 15.24
C LYS A 88 15.52 11.33 14.81
N GLU A 89 16.82 11.51 14.84
CA GLU A 89 17.56 12.72 14.54
C GLU A 89 17.56 13.00 13.03
N GLU A 90 17.57 11.95 12.21
CA GLU A 90 17.48 12.02 10.74
C GLU A 90 16.05 12.09 10.21
N LEU A 91 15.03 11.97 11.07
CA LEU A 91 13.63 11.97 10.66
C LEU A 91 13.21 13.36 10.19
N ASN A 92 13.28 13.60 8.88
CA ASN A 92 12.86 14.86 8.27
C ASN A 92 11.54 14.71 7.53
N TRP A 93 10.42 15.16 8.10
CA TRP A 93 9.09 15.04 7.48
C TRP A 93 8.93 15.72 6.12
N LYS A 94 9.87 16.56 5.67
CA LYS A 94 9.89 17.11 4.32
C LYS A 94 9.90 16.02 3.24
N HIS A 95 10.40 14.81 3.50
CA HIS A 95 10.29 13.71 2.52
C HIS A 95 8.82 13.30 2.23
N LEU A 96 7.86 13.64 3.09
CA LEU A 96 6.43 13.42 2.81
C LEU A 96 5.83 14.52 1.93
N ILE A 97 6.48 15.68 1.87
CA ILE A 97 6.10 16.85 1.09
C ILE A 97 6.91 16.75 -0.21
N ASP A 98 6.43 15.95 -1.14
CA ASP A 98 7.11 15.67 -2.41
C ASP A 98 6.95 16.86 -3.38
N ASP A 99 8.05 17.34 -3.96
CA ASP A 99 8.03 18.33 -5.06
C ASP A 99 7.26 17.78 -6.28
N LEU A 100 7.21 16.46 -6.44
CA LEU A 100 6.45 15.76 -7.48
C LEU A 100 4.94 15.66 -7.16
N ILE A 101 4.56 15.73 -5.88
CA ILE A 101 3.17 15.92 -5.47
C ILE A 101 2.80 17.40 -5.65
N GLU A 102 3.65 18.33 -5.25
CA GLU A 102 3.46 19.77 -5.51
C GLU A 102 3.29 20.06 -7.02
N SER A 103 4.04 19.39 -7.89
CA SER A 103 3.89 19.54 -9.35
C SER A 103 2.63 18.87 -9.92
N ARG A 104 2.09 17.82 -9.29
CA ARG A 104 0.81 17.23 -9.73
C ARG A 104 -0.40 18.13 -9.44
N TYR A 105 -0.26 19.05 -8.48
CA TYR A 105 -1.23 20.11 -8.20
C TYR A 105 -0.95 21.40 -9.00
N LEU A 106 -0.19 21.37 -10.10
CA LEU A 106 0.19 22.54 -10.92
C LEU A 106 -0.96 23.46 -11.42
N ASN A 107 -2.23 23.10 -11.20
CA ASN A 107 -3.39 23.93 -11.53
C ASN A 107 -4.30 24.25 -10.31
N GLN A 108 -3.88 23.95 -9.09
CA GLN A 108 -4.56 24.33 -7.85
C GLN A 108 -3.62 25.21 -7.01
N GLU A 109 -4.17 26.15 -6.23
CA GLU A 109 -3.36 26.93 -5.28
C GLU A 109 -2.50 25.97 -4.46
N LYS A 110 -1.19 26.23 -4.37
CA LYS A 110 -0.24 25.39 -3.63
C LYS A 110 -0.86 25.04 -2.27
N PRO A 111 -1.17 23.75 -2.01
CA PRO A 111 -1.79 23.41 -0.75
C PRO A 111 -0.77 23.71 0.34
N ASP A 112 -1.20 24.36 1.42
CA ASP A 112 -0.31 24.71 2.52
C ASP A 112 0.41 23.44 3.01
N ALA A 113 1.74 23.53 3.09
CA ALA A 113 2.65 22.44 3.46
C ALA A 113 2.21 21.70 4.74
N PHE A 114 1.53 22.41 5.65
CA PHE A 114 0.93 21.84 6.84
C PHE A 114 -0.21 20.85 6.53
N TYR A 115 -1.13 21.20 5.63
CA TYR A 115 -2.23 20.31 5.22
C TYR A 115 -1.72 19.10 4.46
N HIS A 116 -0.69 19.27 3.62
CA HIS A 116 0.02 18.14 3.02
C HIS A 116 0.57 17.22 4.11
N LEU A 117 1.33 17.74 5.07
CA LEU A 117 1.87 16.91 6.13
C LEU A 117 0.77 16.12 6.86
N LEU A 118 -0.35 16.75 7.20
CA LEU A 118 -1.49 16.07 7.86
C LEU A 118 -2.15 14.98 7.01
N ALA A 119 -2.21 15.16 5.69
CA ALA A 119 -2.79 14.20 4.77
C ALA A 119 -1.90 12.95 4.60
N TYR A 120 -0.58 13.15 4.53
CA TYR A 120 0.39 12.08 4.23
C TYR A 120 1.09 11.50 5.48
N TYR A 121 0.85 12.07 6.66
CA TYR A 121 1.37 11.54 7.91
C TYR A 121 0.86 10.10 8.18
N PRO A 122 1.75 9.12 8.46
CA PRO A 122 1.34 7.75 8.77
C PRO A 122 0.44 7.69 10.00
N ARG A 123 -0.76 7.16 9.86
CA ARG A 123 -1.77 7.05 10.93
C ARG A 123 -1.87 5.65 11.53
N HIS A 124 -1.44 4.64 10.78
CA HIS A 124 -1.61 3.24 11.17
C HIS A 124 -0.32 2.68 11.77
N LEU A 125 0.85 3.11 11.28
CA LEU A 125 2.15 2.70 11.82
C LEU A 125 2.40 3.26 13.23
N SER A 126 3.00 2.44 14.10
CA SER A 126 3.54 2.96 15.36
C SER A 126 4.85 3.72 15.13
N GLN A 127 5.26 4.57 16.08
CA GLN A 127 6.48 5.37 15.96
C GLN A 127 7.73 4.52 15.61
N GLY A 128 7.91 3.37 16.24
CA GLY A 128 9.02 2.46 15.91
C GLY A 128 8.92 1.84 14.51
N GLN A 129 7.72 1.74 13.95
CA GLN A 129 7.49 1.27 12.58
C GLN A 129 7.69 2.39 11.55
N ILE A 130 7.45 3.66 11.92
CA ILE A 130 7.78 4.82 11.09
C ILE A 130 9.30 4.94 10.93
N LEU A 131 10.07 4.72 12.00
CA LEU A 131 11.54 4.72 11.95
C LEU A 131 12.11 3.51 11.22
N ASN A 132 11.42 2.36 11.28
CA ASN A 132 11.85 1.13 10.63
C ASN A 132 10.69 0.41 9.91
N PRO A 133 10.25 0.93 8.75
CA PRO A 133 9.15 0.36 7.98
C PRO A 133 9.47 -1.05 7.49
N SER A 134 10.72 -1.33 7.12
CA SER A 134 11.20 -2.64 6.66
C SER A 134 11.02 -3.72 7.73
N ARG A 135 11.20 -3.39 9.02
CA ARG A 135 10.93 -4.31 10.14
C ARG A 135 9.45 -4.64 10.26
N PHE A 136 8.55 -3.70 9.98
CA PHE A 136 7.14 -4.00 9.90
C PHE A 136 6.84 -4.95 8.73
N ILE A 137 7.40 -4.70 7.55
CA ILE A 137 7.18 -5.56 6.37
C ILE A 137 7.67 -7.00 6.62
N ARG A 138 8.84 -7.17 7.25
CA ARG A 138 9.31 -8.49 7.71
C ARG A 138 8.31 -9.15 8.67
N LYS A 139 7.75 -8.40 9.62
CA LYS A 139 6.72 -8.90 10.55
C LYS A 139 5.42 -9.27 9.82
N PHE A 140 5.03 -8.51 8.80
CA PHE A 140 3.87 -8.79 7.95
C PHE A 140 4.02 -10.16 7.27
N PHE A 141 5.16 -10.43 6.63
CA PHE A 141 5.42 -11.72 5.97
C PHE A 141 5.78 -12.87 6.92
N LYS A 142 6.25 -12.57 8.15
CA LYS A 142 6.37 -13.60 9.20
C LYS A 142 5.00 -14.10 9.67
N ARG A 143 3.97 -13.25 9.67
CA ARG A 143 2.61 -13.59 10.12
C ARG A 143 1.89 -14.50 9.12
N LYS A 144 2.05 -14.25 7.82
CA LYS A 144 1.51 -15.08 6.73
C LYS A 144 2.44 -14.99 5.52
N SER A 145 2.57 -16.09 4.77
CA SER A 145 3.31 -16.10 3.52
C SER A 145 2.68 -15.14 2.49
N LEU A 146 3.46 -14.72 1.49
CA LEU A 146 2.96 -13.91 0.37
C LEU A 146 1.70 -14.52 -0.26
N GLU A 147 1.72 -15.83 -0.51
CA GLU A 147 0.59 -16.55 -1.10
C GLU A 147 -0.66 -16.49 -0.20
N SER A 148 -0.49 -16.60 1.12
CA SER A 148 -1.59 -16.48 2.07
C SER A 148 -2.15 -15.05 2.14
N TRP A 149 -1.30 -14.03 2.07
CA TRP A 149 -1.74 -12.63 2.00
C TRP A 149 -2.48 -12.29 0.70
N ILE A 150 -1.99 -12.77 -0.45
CA ILE A 150 -2.67 -12.63 -1.74
C ILE A 150 -4.05 -13.29 -1.69
N ARG A 151 -4.12 -14.53 -1.18
CA ARG A 151 -5.40 -15.25 -1.08
C ARG A 151 -6.36 -14.54 -0.13
N ARG A 152 -5.86 -14.01 1.00
CA ARG A 152 -6.65 -13.22 1.95
C ARG A 152 -7.19 -11.93 1.33
N TRP A 153 -6.36 -11.21 0.57
CA TRP A 153 -6.79 -9.98 -0.10
C TRP A 153 -7.85 -10.24 -1.18
N ASN A 154 -7.68 -11.29 -1.99
CA ASN A 154 -8.68 -11.69 -2.98
C ASN A 154 -10.02 -12.06 -2.32
N HIS A 155 -9.98 -12.80 -1.21
CA HIS A 155 -11.18 -13.09 -0.45
C HIS A 155 -11.89 -11.81 0.03
N PHE A 156 -11.17 -10.80 0.51
CA PHE A 156 -11.77 -9.51 0.89
C PHE A 156 -12.34 -8.75 -0.30
N ARG A 157 -11.66 -8.74 -1.46
CA ARG A 157 -12.18 -8.13 -2.68
C ARG A 157 -13.48 -8.77 -3.13
N GLU A 158 -13.53 -10.11 -3.15
CA GLU A 158 -14.74 -10.85 -3.51
C GLU A 158 -15.86 -10.57 -2.52
N THR A 159 -15.54 -10.54 -1.23
CA THR A 159 -16.57 -10.37 -0.21
C THR A 159 -17.14 -8.97 -0.13
N ALA A 160 -16.38 -7.95 -0.52
CA ALA A 160 -16.89 -6.59 -0.64
C ALA A 160 -18.09 -6.46 -1.61
N PHE A 161 -18.35 -7.47 -2.46
CA PHE A 161 -19.48 -7.51 -3.38
C PHE A 161 -20.66 -8.35 -2.90
N TYR A 162 -20.51 -9.14 -1.84
CA TYR A 162 -21.61 -9.93 -1.32
C TYR A 162 -22.52 -9.08 -0.44
N LYS A 163 -23.82 -9.39 -0.47
CA LYS A 163 -24.84 -8.72 0.35
C LYS A 163 -24.87 -9.20 1.81
N PHE A 164 -24.06 -10.18 2.15
CA PHE A 164 -23.95 -10.73 3.49
C PHE A 164 -22.62 -10.28 4.09
N SER A 165 -22.69 -9.61 5.25
CA SER A 165 -21.49 -9.27 6.03
C SER A 165 -20.84 -10.56 6.53
N ILE A 166 -19.51 -10.62 6.63
CA ILE A 166 -18.80 -11.81 7.16
C ILE A 166 -18.88 -11.88 8.69
N THR A 167 -20.00 -11.49 9.28
CA THR A 167 -20.19 -11.33 10.73
C THR A 167 -20.38 -12.65 11.50
N GLU A 168 -19.91 -13.77 10.96
CA GLU A 168 -19.97 -15.08 11.63
C GLU A 168 -18.58 -15.48 12.14
N GLY A 169 -18.27 -15.07 13.38
CA GLY A 169 -17.23 -15.65 14.25
C GLY A 169 -15.76 -15.25 13.98
N ASN A 170 -15.40 -14.80 12.77
CA ASN A 170 -14.01 -14.51 12.40
C ASN A 170 -13.65 -13.01 12.26
N GLU A 171 -14.59 -12.10 12.58
CA GLU A 171 -14.48 -10.65 12.35
C GLU A 171 -13.18 -10.04 12.87
N GLY A 172 -12.81 -10.35 14.12
CA GLY A 172 -11.60 -9.80 14.75
C GLY A 172 -10.32 -10.17 14.01
N SER A 173 -10.28 -11.34 13.37
CA SER A 173 -9.13 -11.78 12.58
C SER A 173 -9.04 -11.00 11.26
N TYR A 174 -10.17 -10.69 10.64
CA TYR A 174 -10.24 -9.96 9.37
C TYR A 174 -9.97 -8.48 9.56
N PHE A 175 -10.53 -7.89 10.62
CA PHE A 175 -10.24 -6.51 10.99
C PHE A 175 -8.75 -6.32 11.21
N LYS A 176 -8.12 -7.26 11.92
CA LYS A 176 -6.67 -7.25 12.12
C LYS A 176 -5.91 -7.36 10.81
N ASP A 177 -6.32 -8.22 9.90
CA ASP A 177 -5.68 -8.37 8.58
C ASP A 177 -5.82 -7.07 7.74
N PHE A 178 -6.94 -6.35 7.80
CA PHE A 178 -7.07 -5.00 7.21
C PHE A 178 -6.11 -3.98 7.81
N GLN A 179 -5.97 -3.96 9.14
CA GLN A 179 -4.98 -3.10 9.81
C GLN A 179 -3.54 -3.39 9.33
N TYR A 180 -3.23 -4.65 8.99
CA TYR A 180 -1.94 -4.99 8.39
C TYR A 180 -1.81 -4.46 6.95
N PHE A 181 -2.87 -4.47 6.13
CA PHE A 181 -2.84 -3.89 4.79
C PHE A 181 -2.69 -2.36 4.79
N LEU A 182 -3.36 -1.66 5.71
CA LEU A 182 -3.20 -0.22 5.89
C LEU A 182 -1.75 0.12 6.28
N LYS A 183 -1.19 -0.59 7.27
CA LYS A 183 0.22 -0.46 7.66
C LYS A 183 1.19 -0.80 6.54
N LEU A 184 0.89 -1.81 5.71
CA LEU A 184 1.72 -2.17 4.54
C LEU A 184 1.78 -1.03 3.53
N THR A 185 0.65 -0.36 3.32
CA THR A 185 0.53 0.79 2.41
C THR A 185 1.42 1.93 2.90
N GLU A 186 1.28 2.33 4.17
CA GLU A 186 2.11 3.39 4.76
C GLU A 186 3.59 3.02 4.79
N ALA A 187 3.94 1.79 5.16
CA ALA A 187 5.33 1.36 5.23
C ALA A 187 5.99 1.36 3.84
N SER A 188 5.27 0.92 2.82
CA SER A 188 5.75 0.93 1.44
C SER A 188 5.90 2.35 0.90
N TYR A 189 4.93 3.24 1.21
CA TYR A 189 5.02 4.66 0.85
C TYR A 189 6.20 5.35 1.53
N LEU A 190 6.42 5.12 2.82
CA LEU A 190 7.57 5.68 3.53
C LEU A 190 8.89 5.24 2.87
N ILE A 191 9.03 3.96 2.51
CA ILE A 191 10.24 3.48 1.83
C ILE A 191 10.37 4.14 0.45
N TYR A 192 9.26 4.26 -0.30
CA TYR A 192 9.23 4.96 -1.58
C TYR A 192 9.76 6.39 -1.46
N VAL A 193 9.16 7.23 -0.61
CA VAL A 193 9.55 8.64 -0.51
C VAL A 193 10.91 8.91 0.17
N ARG A 194 11.52 7.89 0.79
CA ARG A 194 12.84 8.03 1.44
C ARG A 194 13.97 7.52 0.57
N HIS A 195 13.67 6.57 -0.31
CA HIS A 195 14.68 5.79 -1.01
C HIS A 195 14.42 5.66 -2.51
N SER A 196 13.36 6.28 -3.05
CA SER A 196 13.10 6.23 -4.49
C SER A 196 14.29 6.81 -5.26
N PRO A 197 14.78 6.13 -6.31
CA PRO A 197 15.88 6.61 -7.14
C PRO A 197 15.64 7.99 -7.77
N THR A 198 14.36 8.35 -7.99
CA THR A 198 13.95 9.66 -8.51
C THR A 198 14.11 10.81 -7.51
N GLN A 199 14.34 10.51 -6.23
CA GLN A 199 14.46 11.51 -5.16
C GLN A 199 15.87 11.61 -4.56
N ASN A 200 16.81 10.73 -4.96
CA ASN A 200 18.21 10.78 -4.52
C ASN A 200 19.17 10.76 -5.72
N PRO A 201 19.54 11.92 -6.30
CA PRO A 201 20.63 11.98 -7.28
C PRO A 201 21.97 11.46 -6.71
N ASN A 202 22.12 11.46 -5.37
CA ASN A 202 23.34 10.99 -4.69
C ASN A 202 23.34 9.50 -4.30
N SER A 203 22.24 8.75 -4.43
CA SER A 203 22.22 7.31 -4.07
C SER A 203 22.88 6.40 -5.12
N TYR A 204 23.26 6.94 -6.27
CA TYR A 204 24.04 6.23 -7.29
C TYR A 204 25.54 6.16 -6.96
N ALA A 205 26.00 6.81 -5.88
CA ALA A 205 27.42 6.88 -5.53
C ALA A 205 27.91 5.77 -4.58
N SER A 206 27.08 4.77 -4.24
CA SER A 206 27.47 3.71 -3.30
C SER A 206 26.89 2.33 -3.64
N ILE A 207 27.07 1.91 -4.90
CA ILE A 207 27.12 0.50 -5.30
C ILE A 207 28.42 0.26 -6.05
#